data_AF-A0A8J4N487-F1
#
_entry.id   AF-A0A8J4N487-F1
#
_cell.length_a   1.000
_cell.length_b   1.000
_cell.length_c   1.000
_cell.angle_alpha   90.00
_cell.angle_beta   90.00
_cell.angle_gamma   90.00
#
_symmetry.space_group_name_H-M   'P 1'
#
loop_
_entity.id
_entity.type
_entity.pdbx_description
1 polymer ?
#
loop_
_entity_poly.entity_id
_entity_poly.type
_entity_poly.pdbx_seq_one_letter_code
_entity_poly.pdbx_strand_id
1 'polypeptide(L)'
;MDERLRELRLQEERTFLRSVAREEAMEQPPGRRDSRAPAIVPEPLASDAALCVPNSPKSRRDLSLIAEAVGRSEFLRRLGEGCPEALAQSFAPVWHGPGDT
;
A
#
# COMPACT_ATOMS: atom_id res chain seq x y z
N MET A 1 -37.31 38.99 1.23
CA MET A 1 -36.29 37.92 1.29
C MET A 1 -36.87 36.74 0.55
N ASP A 2 -36.32 36.42 -0.61
CA ASP A 2 -36.96 35.59 -1.63
C ASP A 2 -37.10 34.12 -1.21
N GLU A 3 -38.30 33.75 -0.79
CA GLU A 3 -38.70 32.36 -0.49
C GLU A 3 -38.41 31.43 -1.67
N ARG A 4 -38.58 31.94 -2.91
CA ARG A 4 -38.27 31.24 -4.15
C ARG A 4 -36.80 30.85 -4.29
N LEU A 5 -35.89 31.71 -3.83
CA LEU A 5 -34.45 31.43 -3.89
C LEU A 5 -34.07 30.33 -2.90
N ARG A 6 -34.75 30.30 -1.75
CA ARG A 6 -34.56 29.28 -0.72
C ARG A 6 -35.07 27.92 -1.19
N GLU A 7 -36.23 27.87 -1.84
CA GLU A 7 -36.77 26.65 -2.42
C GLU A 7 -35.86 26.07 -3.50
N LEU A 8 -35.33 26.93 -4.38
CA LEU A 8 -34.40 26.52 -5.43
C LEU A 8 -33.12 25.88 -4.84
N ARG A 9 -32.51 26.53 -3.85
CA ARG A 9 -31.35 26.01 -3.11
C ARG A 9 -31.61 24.64 -2.48
N LEU A 10 -32.79 24.48 -1.87
CA LEU A 10 -33.16 23.22 -1.21
C LEU A 10 -33.36 22.09 -2.22
N GLN A 11 -33.83 22.42 -3.41
CA GLN A 11 -34.01 21.45 -4.49
C GLN A 11 -32.66 20.99 -5.06
N GLU A 12 -31.70 21.91 -5.23
CA GLU A 12 -30.33 21.61 -5.64
C GLU A 12 -29.58 20.74 -4.61
N GLU A 13 -29.73 21.02 -3.32
CA GLU A 13 -29.13 20.15 -2.28
C GLU A 13 -29.71 18.74 -2.30
N ARG A 14 -31.02 18.59 -2.51
CA ARG A 14 -31.67 17.28 -2.60
C ARG A 14 -31.21 16.47 -3.80
N THR A 15 -30.99 17.13 -4.95
CA THR A 15 -30.49 16.43 -6.14
C THR A 15 -29.04 16.00 -5.95
N PHE A 16 -28.21 16.85 -5.37
CA PHE A 16 -26.82 16.54 -5.03
C PHE A 16 -26.70 15.37 -4.04
N LEU A 17 -27.46 15.38 -2.95
CA LEU A 17 -27.44 14.27 -1.97
C LEU A 17 -27.89 12.95 -2.60
N ARG A 18 -28.83 12.99 -3.56
CA ARG A 18 -29.30 11.80 -4.27
C ARG A 18 -28.26 11.26 -5.26
N SER A 19 -27.45 12.12 -5.88
CA SER A 19 -26.34 11.65 -6.74
C SER A 19 -25.22 11.03 -5.92
N VAL A 20 -24.82 11.67 -4.81
CA VAL A 20 -23.78 11.15 -3.91
C VAL A 20 -24.19 9.80 -3.32
N ALA A 21 -25.43 9.67 -2.83
CA ALA A 21 -25.91 8.40 -2.27
C ALA A 21 -25.95 7.25 -3.30
N ARG A 22 -26.12 7.55 -4.60
CA ARG A 22 -26.03 6.53 -5.67
C ARG A 22 -24.59 6.14 -5.97
N GLU A 23 -23.67 7.08 -5.89
CA GLU A 23 -22.24 6.85 -6.09
C GLU A 23 -21.65 6.01 -4.95
N GLU A 24 -21.98 6.32 -3.70
CA GLU A 24 -21.62 5.50 -2.52
C GLU A 24 -22.23 4.08 -2.60
N ALA A 25 -23.44 3.94 -3.14
CA ALA A 25 -24.08 2.63 -3.33
C ALA A 25 -23.43 1.81 -4.46
N MET A 26 -22.80 2.43 -5.45
CA MET A 26 -22.02 1.74 -6.48
C MET A 26 -20.59 1.40 -6.03
N GLU A 27 -20.01 2.16 -5.08
CA GLU A 27 -18.70 1.87 -4.49
C GLU A 27 -18.71 0.80 -3.39
N GLN A 28 -19.87 0.43 -2.84
CA GLN A 28 -19.94 -0.70 -1.91
C GLN A 28 -19.77 -2.04 -2.64
N PRO A 29 -18.69 -2.81 -2.40
CA PRO A 29 -18.57 -4.14 -2.96
C PRO A 29 -19.67 -5.05 -2.38
N PRO A 30 -20.20 -6.00 -3.18
CA PRO A 30 -21.29 -6.84 -2.73
C PRO A 30 -20.82 -7.74 -1.58
N GLY A 31 -21.47 -7.60 -0.43
CA GLY A 31 -21.62 -8.65 0.59
C GLY A 31 -20.33 -9.36 1.02
N ARG A 32 -19.35 -8.63 1.55
CA ARG A 32 -18.30 -9.27 2.36
C ARG A 32 -18.90 -9.65 3.71
N ARG A 33 -18.89 -10.95 4.02
CA ARG A 33 -18.99 -11.38 5.42
C ARG A 33 -17.80 -10.74 6.14
N ASP A 34 -18.06 -9.72 6.95
CA ASP A 34 -17.05 -9.12 7.82
C ASP A 34 -16.69 -10.10 8.94
N SER A 35 -15.92 -11.13 8.60
CA SER A 35 -14.95 -11.67 9.55
C SER A 35 -14.03 -10.51 9.87
N ARG A 36 -14.30 -9.80 10.98
CA ARG A 36 -13.50 -8.70 11.50
C ARG A 36 -12.15 -9.24 11.94
N ALA A 37 -11.30 -9.57 10.98
CA ALA A 37 -9.89 -9.80 11.24
C ALA A 37 -9.32 -8.48 11.79
N PRO A 38 -8.61 -8.50 12.92
CA PRO A 38 -7.96 -7.30 13.42
C PRO A 38 -6.99 -6.75 12.37
N ALA A 39 -6.86 -5.42 12.31
CA ALA A 39 -5.90 -4.78 11.42
C ALA A 39 -4.46 -5.13 11.84
N ILE A 40 -3.61 -5.42 10.85
CA ILE A 40 -2.17 -5.56 11.08
C ILE A 40 -1.60 -4.13 11.17
N VAL A 41 -1.15 -3.73 12.37
CA VAL A 41 -0.56 -2.42 12.62
C VAL A 41 0.95 -2.60 12.81
N PRO A 42 1.80 -2.09 11.89
CA PRO A 42 3.25 -2.18 12.04
C PRO A 42 3.75 -1.31 13.20
N GLU A 43 4.90 -1.68 13.77
CA GLU A 43 5.56 -0.88 14.79
C GLU A 43 5.99 0.50 14.24
N PRO A 44 5.87 1.59 15.01
CA PRO A 44 6.31 2.91 14.58
C PRO A 44 7.84 2.94 14.36
N LEU A 45 8.27 3.55 13.25
CA LEU A 45 9.70 3.73 12.98
C LEU A 45 10.30 4.75 13.94
N ALA A 46 11.35 4.36 14.66
CA ALA A 46 12.20 5.29 15.38
C ALA A 46 13.08 6.02 14.36
N SER A 47 12.82 7.32 14.15
CA SER A 47 13.55 8.30 13.32
C SER A 47 14.58 7.77 12.30
N ASP A 48 14.42 8.15 11.03
CA ASP A 48 15.27 7.76 9.89
C ASP A 48 16.79 7.85 10.11
N ALA A 49 17.24 8.69 11.05
CA ALA A 49 18.66 8.85 11.40
C ALA A 49 19.30 7.60 12.05
N ALA A 50 18.53 6.62 12.51
CA ALA A 50 19.02 5.39 13.14
C ALA A 50 19.11 4.18 12.20
N LEU A 51 18.70 4.32 10.93
CA LEU A 51 18.59 3.19 10.01
C LEU A 51 19.96 2.83 9.38
N CYS A 52 20.73 1.98 10.05
CA CYS A 52 21.84 1.28 9.40
C CYS A 52 21.29 0.19 8.46
N VAL A 53 21.27 0.47 7.15
CA VAL A 53 20.90 -0.54 6.15
C VAL A 53 22.05 -1.54 5.99
N PRO A 54 21.81 -2.85 6.19
CA PRO A 54 22.83 -3.87 5.96
C PRO A 54 23.31 -3.82 4.51
N ASN A 55 24.62 -3.72 4.30
CA ASN A 55 25.25 -3.71 2.97
C ASN A 55 26.23 -4.88 2.85
N SER A 56 25.70 -6.10 2.84
CA SER A 56 26.53 -7.27 2.57
C SER A 56 27.02 -7.24 1.12
N PRO A 57 28.33 -7.41 0.87
CA PRO A 57 28.87 -7.39 -0.49
C PRO A 57 28.29 -8.56 -1.30
N LYS A 58 27.80 -8.25 -2.50
CA LYS A 58 27.18 -9.22 -3.42
C LYS A 58 27.89 -9.17 -4.76
N SER A 59 27.98 -10.32 -5.44
CA SER A 59 28.48 -10.33 -6.81
C SER A 59 27.50 -9.60 -7.74
N ARG A 60 28.00 -9.10 -8.87
CA ARG A 60 27.14 -8.46 -9.89
C ARG A 60 26.03 -9.40 -10.36
N ARG A 61 26.34 -10.70 -10.49
CA ARG A 61 25.36 -11.72 -10.89
C ARG A 61 24.24 -11.85 -9.86
N ASP A 62 24.59 -11.93 -8.58
CA ASP A 62 23.60 -12.10 -7.52
C ASP A 62 22.71 -10.88 -7.40
N LEU A 63 23.28 -9.68 -7.52
CA LEU A 63 22.52 -8.43 -7.56
C LEU A 63 21.49 -8.42 -8.68
N SER A 64 21.87 -8.83 -9.90
CA SER A 64 20.94 -8.92 -11.02
C SER A 64 19.81 -9.93 -10.76
N LEU A 65 20.14 -11.11 -10.21
CA LEU A 65 19.14 -12.12 -9.88
C LEU A 65 18.14 -11.63 -8.81
N ILE A 66 18.64 -10.94 -7.78
CA ILE A 66 17.79 -10.40 -6.70
C ILE A 66 16.93 -9.26 -7.24
N ALA A 67 17.48 -8.34 -8.04
CA ALA A 67 16.72 -7.24 -8.63
C ALA A 67 15.60 -7.75 -9.55
N GLU A 68 15.85 -8.80 -10.34
CA GLU A 68 14.80 -9.45 -11.12
C GLU A 68 13.71 -10.07 -10.23
N ALA A 69 14.08 -10.75 -9.14
CA ALA A 69 13.12 -11.33 -8.20
C ALA A 69 12.27 -10.25 -7.52
N VAL A 70 12.88 -9.13 -7.13
CA VAL A 70 12.20 -7.92 -6.62
C VAL A 70 11.16 -7.42 -7.62
N GLY A 71 11.53 -7.31 -8.90
CA GLY A 71 10.63 -6.83 -9.96
C GLY A 71 9.42 -7.73 -10.23
N ARG A 72 9.47 -9.01 -9.84
CA ARG A 72 8.36 -9.96 -9.97
C ARG A 72 7.34 -9.86 -8.82
N SER A 73 7.73 -9.30 -7.68
CA SER A 73 6.85 -9.10 -6.52
C SER A 73 6.23 -7.70 -6.57
N GLU A 74 4.91 -7.60 -6.53
CA GLU A 74 4.22 -6.29 -6.56
C GLU A 74 4.65 -5.40 -5.39
N PHE A 75 4.71 -5.96 -4.18
CA PHE A 75 5.10 -5.24 -2.97
C PHE A 75 6.55 -4.74 -3.05
N LEU A 76 7.49 -5.63 -3.38
CA LEU A 76 8.91 -5.26 -3.44
C LEU A 76 9.19 -4.32 -4.60
N ARG A 77 8.49 -4.47 -5.73
CA ARG A 77 8.58 -3.55 -6.86
C ARG A 77 8.13 -2.14 -6.49
N ARG A 78 7.05 -1.99 -5.71
CA ARG A 78 6.60 -0.68 -5.20
C ARG A 78 7.59 -0.11 -4.17
N LEU A 79 8.16 -0.97 -3.32
CA LEU A 79 9.14 -0.55 -2.30
C LEU A 79 10.46 -0.07 -2.93
N GLY A 80 10.92 -0.73 -3.98
CA GLY A 80 12.14 -0.41 -4.72
C GLY A 80 11.91 0.45 -5.97
N GLU A 81 10.78 1.15 -6.06
CA GLU A 81 10.44 1.93 -7.25
C GLU A 81 11.52 2.98 -7.55
N GLY A 82 12.04 2.97 -8.78
CA GLY A 82 13.13 3.84 -9.22
C GLY A 82 14.54 3.36 -8.88
N CYS A 83 14.73 2.39 -7.97
CA CYS A 83 16.05 1.79 -7.70
C CYS A 83 15.95 0.38 -7.10
N PRO A 84 15.59 -0.64 -7.90
CA PRO A 84 15.50 -2.02 -7.43
C PRO A 84 16.85 -2.57 -6.95
N GLU A 85 17.97 -2.03 -7.45
CA GLU A 85 19.32 -2.40 -7.03
C GLU A 85 19.62 -1.97 -5.59
N ALA A 86 19.14 -0.81 -5.14
CA ALA A 86 19.32 -0.38 -3.76
C ALA A 86 18.59 -1.32 -2.80
N LEU A 87 17.36 -1.74 -3.16
CA LEU A 87 16.63 -2.75 -2.41
C LEU A 87 17.35 -4.10 -2.44
N ALA A 88 17.88 -4.52 -3.59
CA ALA A 88 18.67 -5.75 -3.71
C ALA A 88 19.92 -5.75 -2.82
N GLN A 89 20.56 -4.60 -2.64
CA GLN A 89 21.73 -4.46 -1.76
C GLN A 89 21.39 -4.64 -0.27
N SER A 90 20.17 -4.29 0.15
CA SER A 90 19.74 -4.35 1.55
C SER A 90 19.57 -5.79 2.09
N PHE A 91 19.40 -6.78 1.21
CA PHE A 91 19.21 -8.17 1.64
C PHE A 91 20.48 -8.74 2.29
N ALA A 92 20.30 -9.53 3.36
CA ALA A 92 21.37 -10.27 3.99
C ALA A 92 21.27 -11.76 3.63
N PRO A 93 22.39 -12.44 3.33
CA PRO A 93 22.37 -13.88 3.13
C PRO A 93 22.08 -14.57 4.47
N VAL A 94 21.19 -15.57 4.42
CA VAL A 94 20.92 -16.46 5.56
C VAL A 94 21.13 -17.89 5.07
N TRP A 95 21.86 -18.67 5.86
CA TRP A 95 22.13 -20.08 5.58
C TRP A 95 21.28 -20.93 6.52
N HIS A 96 20.58 -21.90 5.95
CA HIS A 96 19.75 -22.83 6.69
C HIS A 96 20.25 -24.26 6.46
N GLY A 97 20.20 -25.08 7.50
CA GLY A 97 20.48 -26.50 7.45
C GLY A 97 19.27 -27.31 6.97
N PRO A 98 19.48 -28.59 6.59
CA PRO A 98 18.37 -29.48 6.27
C PRO A 98 17.43 -29.65 7.47
N GLY A 99 16.17 -29.25 7.30
CA GLY A 99 15.13 -29.37 8.33
C GLY A 99 14.90 -28.11 9.17
N ASP A 100 15.64 -27.04 8.94
CA ASP A 100 15.35 -25.73 9.57
C ASP A 100 14.06 -25.14 8.98
N THR A 101 13.27 -24.49 9.84
CA THR A 101 12.00 -23.80 9.50
C THR A 101 11.98 -22.40 10.08
#